data_AF-A0A1T0AS94-F1
#
_entry.id   AF-A0A1T0AS94-F1
#
_cell.length_a   1.000
_cell.length_b   1.000
_cell.length_c   1.000
_cell.angle_alpha   90.00
_cell.angle_beta   90.00
_cell.angle_gamma   90.00
#
_symmetry.space_group_name_H-M   'P 1'
#
loop_
_entity.id
_entity.type
_entity.pdbx_description
1 polymer ?
#
loop_
_entity_poly.entity_id
_entity_poly.type
_entity_poly.pdbx_seq_one_letter_code
_entity_poly.pdbx_strand_id
1 'polypeptide(L)' 'MFAKLKTARFMRQTANAQGLSLGYTGQNAFIANVHQFGLSSRVSKRARYKVKYDQRELLGFTEQDIEMIEDLVIERLAKG' A
#
# COMPACT_ATOMS: atom_id res chain seq x y z
N MET A 1 5.87 -1.64 -12.28
CA MET A 1 6.12 -2.58 -11.16
C MET A 1 4.91 -2.77 -10.24
N PHE A 2 4.30 -1.70 -9.74
CA PHE A 2 3.26 -1.78 -8.70
C PHE A 2 1.90 -2.37 -9.13
N ALA A 3 1.61 -2.45 -10.43
CA ALA A 3 0.38 -3.06 -10.94
C ALA A 3 0.18 -4.51 -10.45
N LYS A 4 1.26 -5.27 -10.24
CA LYS A 4 1.18 -6.61 -9.62
C LYS A 4 1.09 -6.53 -8.11
N LEU A 5 1.88 -5.65 -7.49
CA LEU A 5 1.97 -5.52 -6.04
C LEU A 5 0.62 -5.11 -5.40
N LYS A 6 -0.21 -4.32 -6.10
CA LYS A 6 -1.56 -3.93 -5.65
C LYS A 6 -2.59 -5.07 -5.61
N THR A 7 -2.24 -6.29 -6.01
CA THR A 7 -3.19 -7.42 -6.01
C THR A 7 -3.15 -8.17 -4.67
N ALA A 8 -4.31 -8.68 -4.25
CA ALA A 8 -4.47 -9.36 -2.95
C ALA A 8 -3.46 -10.50 -2.72
N ARG A 9 -3.04 -11.20 -3.80
CA ARG A 9 -2.04 -12.27 -3.75
C ARG A 9 -0.70 -11.84 -3.12
N PHE A 10 -0.32 -10.57 -3.24
CA PHE A 10 0.94 -10.07 -2.67
C PHE A 10 0.77 -9.37 -1.33
N MET A 11 -0.47 -9.19 -0.87
CA MET A 11 -0.78 -8.60 0.43
C MET A 11 -0.75 -9.67 1.51
N ARG A 12 -0.38 -9.27 2.72
CA ARG A 12 -0.49 -10.07 3.94
C ARG A 12 -1.56 -9.47 4.82
N GLN A 13 -2.57 -10.27 5.12
CA GLN A 13 -3.62 -9.94 6.06
C GLN A 13 -3.31 -10.59 7.41
N THR A 14 -3.51 -9.85 8.49
CA THR A 14 -3.47 -10.38 9.87
C THR A 14 -4.67 -9.82 10.62
N ALA A 15 -5.51 -10.71 11.17
CA ALA A 15 -6.68 -10.36 11.96
C ALA A 15 -6.53 -10.90 13.38
N ASN A 16 -6.95 -10.13 14.38
CA ASN A 16 -7.04 -10.54 15.78
C ASN A 16 -8.27 -9.90 16.44
N ALA A 17 -8.45 -10.12 17.75
CA ALA A 17 -9.59 -9.57 18.49
C ALA A 17 -9.62 -8.03 18.51
N GLN A 18 -8.49 -7.37 18.24
CA GLN A 18 -8.34 -5.92 18.24
C GLN A 18 -8.54 -5.30 16.85
N GLY A 19 -8.62 -6.11 15.79
CA GLY A 19 -8.95 -5.64 14.46
C GLY A 19 -8.17 -6.33 13.35
N LEU A 20 -8.00 -5.60 12.25
CA LEU A 20 -7.44 -6.10 11.00
C LEU A 20 -6.28 -5.23 10.53
N SER A 21 -5.20 -5.88 10.09
CA SER A 21 -4.10 -5.23 9.39
C SER A 21 -3.90 -5.86 8.00
N LEU A 22 -3.57 -5.00 7.04
CA LEU A 22 -3.25 -5.38 5.67
C LEU A 22 -1.97 -4.68 5.26
N GLY A 23 -1.02 -5.43 4.72
CA GLY A 23 0.25 -4.86 4.30
C GLY A 23 1.03 -5.79 3.39
N TYR A 24 2.33 -5.62 3.37
CA TYR A 24 3.26 -6.47 2.62
C TYR A 24 4.25 -7.11 3.58
N THR A 25 4.87 -8.21 3.18
CA THR A 25 5.96 -8.86 3.95
C THR A 25 7.16 -9.16 3.06
N GLY A 26 8.34 -9.40 3.67
CA GLY A 26 9.57 -9.77 2.98
C GLY A 26 9.95 -8.81 1.85
N GLN A 27 10.29 -9.35 0.68
CA GLN A 27 10.72 -8.56 -0.47
C GLN A 27 9.65 -7.57 -0.95
N ASN A 28 8.36 -7.92 -0.83
CA ASN A 28 7.26 -7.04 -1.23
C ASN A 28 7.17 -5.82 -0.33
N ALA A 29 7.35 -5.99 0.99
CA ALA A 29 7.42 -4.89 1.95
C ALA A 29 8.62 -3.98 1.67
N PHE A 30 9.78 -4.59 1.40
CA PHE A 30 10.98 -3.84 1.04
C PHE A 30 10.77 -2.97 -0.20
N ILE A 31 10.22 -3.54 -1.27
CA ILE A 31 9.91 -2.79 -2.50
C ILE A 31 8.89 -1.68 -2.20
N ALA A 32 7.80 -2.00 -1.49
CA ALA A 32 6.78 -1.01 -1.15
C ALA A 32 7.38 0.19 -0.38
N ASN A 33 8.19 -0.06 0.65
CA ASN A 33 8.82 1.00 1.45
C ASN A 33 9.80 1.84 0.64
N VAL A 34 10.66 1.20 -0.18
CA VAL A 34 11.64 1.92 -1.00
C VAL A 34 10.96 2.92 -1.91
N HIS A 35 9.89 2.54 -2.59
CA HIS A 35 9.20 3.45 -3.50
C HIS A 35 8.25 4.40 -2.78
N GLN A 36 7.60 3.97 -1.68
CA GLN A 36 6.67 4.84 -0.93
C GLN A 36 7.40 6.03 -0.34
N PHE A 37 8.58 5.80 0.23
CA PHE A 37 9.38 6.84 0.91
C PHE A 37 10.57 7.33 0.06
N GLY A 38 10.63 6.94 -1.21
CA GLY A 38 11.71 7.33 -2.11
C GLY A 38 13.11 6.97 -1.60
N LEU A 39 13.30 5.80 -0.99
CA LEU A 39 14.59 5.39 -0.42
C LEU A 39 15.59 4.99 -1.51
N SER A 40 16.86 4.81 -1.13
CA SER A 40 17.89 4.33 -2.07
C SER A 40 18.00 2.80 -2.05
N SER A 41 17.91 2.17 -3.21
CA SER A 41 18.02 0.70 -3.35
C SER A 41 18.70 0.26 -4.64
N ARG A 42 19.11 -1.00 -4.71
CA ARG A 42 19.67 -1.61 -5.92
C ARG A 42 18.52 -2.00 -6.85
N VAL A 43 18.63 -1.68 -8.14
CA VAL A 43 17.64 -2.08 -9.16
C VAL A 43 17.52 -3.59 -9.32
N SER A 44 18.57 -4.34 -9.00
CA SER A 44 18.58 -5.79 -8.98
C SER A 44 19.62 -6.31 -7.99
N LYS A 45 19.53 -7.60 -7.61
CA LYS A 45 20.51 -8.23 -6.71
C LYS A 45 21.96 -8.07 -7.23
N ARG A 46 22.16 -8.13 -8.56
CA ARG A 46 23.47 -8.05 -9.21
C ARG A 46 23.99 -6.62 -9.41
N ALA A 47 23.15 -5.59 -9.33
CA ALA A 47 23.53 -4.22 -9.65
C ALA A 47 24.53 -3.65 -8.63
N ARG A 48 25.75 -3.31 -9.04
CA ARG A 48 26.82 -2.86 -8.10
C ARG A 48 26.55 -1.54 -7.38
N TYR A 49 25.63 -0.73 -7.88
CA TYR A 49 25.30 0.59 -7.35
C TYR A 49 23.85 0.66 -6.87
N LYS A 50 23.55 1.67 -6.04
CA LYS A 50 22.20 2.02 -5.60
C LYS A 50 21.71 3.24 -6.37
N VAL A 51 20.40 3.34 -6.55
CA VAL A 51 19.72 4.52 -7.07
C VAL A 51 18.71 5.01 -6.02
N LYS A 52 18.58 6.33 -5.93
CA LYS A 52 17.51 6.99 -5.17
C LYS A 52 16.24 6.91 -6.00
N TYR A 53 15.14 6.48 -5.40
CA TYR A 53 13.83 6.49 -6.03
C TYR A 53 13.08 7.76 -5.67
N ASP A 54 12.22 8.23 -6.57
CA ASP A 54 11.31 9.32 -6.26
C ASP A 54 10.28 8.86 -5.22
N GLN A 55 10.01 9.73 -4.25
CA GLN A 55 8.97 9.49 -3.26
C GLN A 55 7.60 9.55 -3.93
N ARG A 56 6.70 8.65 -3.52
CA ARG A 56 5.33 8.67 -4.00
C ARG A 56 4.47 9.52 -3.08
N GLU A 57 3.97 10.61 -3.65
CA GLU A 57 2.99 11.44 -2.98
C GLU A 57 1.67 10.67 -2.87
N LEU A 58 1.08 10.73 -1.67
CA LEU A 58 -0.28 10.26 -1.47
C LEU A 58 -1.19 11.37 -1.94
N LEU A 59 -1.97 11.08 -2.99
CA LEU A 59 -3.11 11.91 -3.35
C LEU A 59 -4.14 11.70 -2.23
N GLY A 60 -4.28 12.72 -1.39
CA GLY A 60 -5.28 12.72 -0.33
C GLY A 60 -6.70 12.71 -0.90
N PHE A 61 -7.65 12.46 -0.02
CA PHE A 61 -9.06 12.62 -0.34
C PHE A 61 -9.49 14.06 -0.05
N THR A 62 -10.37 14.62 -0.88
CA THR A 62 -11.11 15.83 -0.51
C THR A 62 -12.11 15.50 0.59
N GLU A 63 -12.64 16.51 1.29
CA GLU A 63 -13.71 16.29 2.27
C GLU A 63 -14.93 15.59 1.64
N GLN A 64 -15.26 15.97 0.40
CA GLN A 64 -16.34 15.35 -0.37
C GLN A 64 -16.06 13.89 -0.72
N ASP A 65 -14.81 13.55 -1.05
CA ASP A 65 -14.43 12.15 -1.29
C ASP A 65 -14.57 11.32 -0.01
N ILE A 66 -14.21 11.88 1.15
CA ILE A 66 -14.32 11.21 2.45
C ILE A 66 -15.80 10.95 2.77
N GLU A 67 -16.65 11.97 2.69
CA GLU A 67 -18.09 11.85 2.95
C GLU A 67 -18.73 10.79 2.05
N MET A 68 -18.43 10.83 0.75
CA MET A 68 -18.92 9.83 -0.22
C MET A 68 -18.48 8.39 0.14
N ILE A 69 -17.23 8.20 0.59
CA ILE A 69 -16.72 6.88 0.98
C ILE A 69 -17.40 6.40 2.25
N GLU A 70 -17.56 7.27 3.25
CA GLU A 70 -18.22 6.95 4.52
C GLU A 70 -19.67 6.54 4.30
N ASP A 71 -20.42 7.31 3.51
CA ASP A 71 -21.80 6.99 3.14
C ASP A 71 -21.91 5.63 2.46
N LEU A 72 -21.02 5.36 1.48
CA LEU A 72 -20.99 4.09 0.78
C LEU A 72 -20.71 2.92 1.74
N VAL A 73 -19.79 3.10 2.69
CA VAL A 73 -19.47 2.06 3.68
C VAL A 73 -20.67 1.81 4.59
N ILE A 74 -21.29 2.86 5.13
CA ILE A 74 -22.47 2.75 5.99
C ILE A 74 -23.62 2.07 5.25
N GLU A 75 -23.90 2.47 4.02
CA GLU A 75 -24.95 1.86 3.19
C GLU A 75 -24.72 0.36 3.00
N ARG A 76 -23.47 -0.06 2.73
CA ARG A 76 -23.11 -1.46 2.54
C ARG A 76 -23.20 -2.28 3.82
N LEU A 77 -22.89 -1.69 4.97
CA LEU A 77 -23.01 -2.35 6.27
C LEU A 77 -24.46 -2.45 6.74
N ALA A 78 -25.29 -1.43 6.48
CA ALA A 78 -26.70 -1.40 6.89
C ALA A 78 -27.60 -2.33 6.07
N LYS A 79 -27.19 -2.71 4.85
CA LYS A 79 -27.91 -3.64 3.96
C LYS A 79 -27.46 -5.11 4.10
N GLY A 80 -26.62 -5.43 5.08
CA GLY A 80 -26.24 -6.81 5.45
C GLY A 80 -27.18 -7.39 6.49
#